data_AF-A0A2N8M4S6-F1
#
_entry.id   AF-A0A2N8M4S6-F1
#
_cell.length_a   1.000
_cell.length_b   1.000
_cell.length_c   1.000
_cell.angle_alpha   90.00
_cell.angle_beta   90.00
_cell.angle_gamma   90.00
#
_symmetry.space_group_name_H-M   'P 1'
#
loop_
_entity.id
_entity.type
_entity.pdbx_description
1 polymer ?
#
loop_
_entity_poly.entity_id
_entity_poly.type
_entity_poly.pdbx_seq_one_letter_code
_entity_poly.pdbx_strand_id
1 'polypeptide(L)'
;MRKFIAIFLLLSFAYFAVGWYAQSEAWITQQQYLTFGGIIGALASLMGLAAFFKPPLSRNDIQNIEIESLRKVVEASEEIKRLEEAQSAQISQLDELQKQRKEMELLVRKASMSLFLQEQRKYYVRQIRSYIDASDELSERLNSLADIDQKLEALEEEIEKDPHVEQLKRVIDDSSFTSLSDYSSKSFKSPMTKAMFMLMKTLDEMLTIKI
;
A
#
# COMPACT_ATOMS: atom_id res chain seq x y z
N MET A 1 46.93 46.12 26.47
CA MET A 1 46.89 47.20 25.46
C MET A 1 45.61 48.04 25.50
N ARG A 2 44.39 47.46 25.59
CA ARG A 2 43.13 48.23 25.67
C ARG A 2 43.06 49.23 26.84
N LYS A 3 43.51 48.83 28.03
CA LYS A 3 43.58 49.71 29.21
C LYS A 3 44.49 50.92 28.98
N PHE A 4 45.62 50.74 28.30
CA PHE A 4 46.54 51.84 27.97
C PHE A 4 45.94 52.82 26.96
N ILE A 5 45.24 52.34 25.93
CA ILE A 5 44.56 53.20 24.94
C ILE A 5 43.41 53.98 25.61
N ALA A 6 42.63 53.32 26.48
CA ALA A 6 41.56 53.98 27.23
C ALA A 6 42.10 55.04 28.21
N ILE A 7 43.19 54.74 28.92
CA ILE A 7 43.88 55.70 29.80
C ILE A 7 44.43 56.88 28.99
N PHE A 8 45.02 56.63 27.81
CA PHE A 8 45.53 57.67 26.92
C PHE A 8 44.43 58.58 26.37
N LEU A 9 43.29 58.01 25.96
CA LEU A 9 42.12 58.79 25.52
C LEU A 9 41.56 59.64 26.67
N LEU A 10 41.50 59.10 27.88
CA LEU A 10 41.04 59.82 29.06
C LEU A 10 42.00 60.96 29.45
N LEU A 11 43.31 60.72 29.38
CA LEU A 11 44.35 61.75 29.56
C LEU A 11 44.29 62.84 28.49
N SER A 12 44.00 62.49 27.24
CA SER A 12 43.80 63.46 26.16
C SER A 12 42.59 64.36 26.45
N PHE A 13 41.48 63.78 26.91
CA PHE A 13 40.30 64.54 27.31
C PHE A 13 40.59 65.48 28.50
N ALA A 14 41.33 64.99 29.50
CA ALA A 14 41.78 65.79 30.64
C ALA A 14 42.72 66.94 30.21
N TYR A 15 43.63 66.69 29.26
CA TYR A 15 44.51 67.72 28.71
C TYR A 15 43.73 68.84 28.01
N PHE A 16 42.69 68.51 27.23
CA PHE A 16 41.81 69.51 26.62
C PHE A 16 41.02 70.30 27.68
N ALA A 17 40.51 69.65 28.73
CA ALA A 17 39.80 70.34 29.80
C ALA A 17 40.72 71.30 30.60
N VAL A 18 41.91 70.85 30.96
CA VAL A 18 42.90 71.66 31.71
C VAL A 18 43.50 72.76 30.83
N GLY A 19 43.78 72.48 29.56
CA GLY A 19 44.32 73.47 28.63
C GLY A 19 43.32 74.56 28.26
N TRP A 20 42.01 74.24 28.19
CA TRP A 20 40.95 75.25 28.06
C TRP A 20 40.90 76.19 29.26
N TYR A 21 41.01 75.64 30.48
CA TYR A 21 41.05 76.44 31.71
C TYR A 21 42.30 77.33 31.77
N ALA A 22 43.48 76.77 31.47
CA ALA A 22 44.75 77.52 31.47
C ALA A 22 44.82 78.62 30.40
N GLN A 23 44.11 78.47 29.27
CA GLN A 23 43.97 79.52 28.27
C GLN A 23 43.10 80.69 28.77
N SER A 24 42.06 80.41 29.57
CA SER A 24 41.18 81.46 30.11
C SER A 24 41.88 82.38 31.11
N GLU A 25 42.94 81.90 31.76
CA GLU A 25 43.75 82.63 32.74
C GLU A 25 45.03 83.24 32.13
N ALA A 26 45.13 83.24 30.79
CA ALA A 26 46.21 83.82 29.97
C ALA A 26 47.63 83.25 30.21
N TRP A 27 47.76 82.05 30.78
CA TRP A 27 49.06 81.41 31.01
C TRP A 27 49.70 80.81 29.74
N ILE A 28 48.91 80.58 28.69
CA ILE A 28 49.36 79.95 27.45
C ILE A 28 48.74 80.71 26.26
N THR A 29 49.55 81.00 25.25
CA THR A 29 49.09 81.67 24.02
C THR A 29 48.16 80.74 23.24
N GLN A 30 47.05 81.27 22.70
CA GLN A 30 46.04 80.51 21.95
C GLN A 30 46.63 79.65 20.81
N GLN A 31 47.70 80.13 20.18
CA GLN A 31 48.40 79.42 19.11
C GLN A 31 49.12 78.15 19.60
N GLN A 32 49.67 78.17 20.82
CA GLN A 32 50.34 76.99 21.41
C GLN A 32 49.30 75.95 21.84
N TYR A 33 48.20 76.35 22.47
CA TYR A 33 47.13 75.45 22.86
C TYR A 33 46.50 74.72 21.66
N LEU A 34 46.19 75.44 20.58
CA LEU A 34 45.64 74.83 19.37
C LEU A 34 46.63 73.91 18.65
N THR A 35 47.92 74.22 18.67
CA THR A 35 48.96 73.38 18.02
C THR A 35 49.15 72.06 18.77
N PHE A 36 49.32 72.11 20.11
CA PHE A 36 49.48 70.90 20.92
C PHE A 36 48.17 70.10 20.99
N GLY A 37 47.03 70.77 21.10
CA GLY A 37 45.70 70.14 21.03
C GLY A 37 45.47 69.44 19.69
N GLY A 38 45.88 70.04 18.57
CA GLY A 38 45.77 69.44 17.25
C GLY A 38 46.57 68.14 17.11
N ILE A 39 47.81 68.11 17.61
CA ILE A 39 48.67 66.92 17.56
C ILE A 39 48.11 65.80 18.45
N ILE A 40 47.74 66.12 19.68
CA ILE A 40 47.20 65.15 20.65
C ILE A 40 45.82 64.63 20.18
N GLY A 41 44.98 65.51 19.63
CA GLY A 41 43.69 65.16 19.04
C GLY A 41 43.83 64.25 17.82
N ALA A 42 44.80 64.51 16.93
CA ALA A 42 45.06 63.67 15.77
C ALA A 42 45.54 62.25 16.19
N LEU A 43 46.44 62.16 17.17
CA LEU A 43 46.88 60.87 17.72
C LEU A 43 45.77 60.11 18.44
N ALA A 44 44.91 60.82 19.19
CA ALA A 44 43.74 60.23 19.83
C ALA A 44 42.73 59.69 18.81
N SER A 45 42.50 60.40 17.70
CA SER A 45 41.60 59.98 16.63
C SER A 45 42.08 58.69 15.94
N LEU A 46 43.38 58.61 15.61
CA LEU A 46 43.99 57.40 15.04
C LEU A 46 43.90 56.19 15.99
N MET A 47 44.17 56.42 17.28
CA MET A 47 44.05 55.40 18.32
C MET A 47 42.60 54.95 18.55
N GLY A 48 41.64 55.87 18.50
CA GLY A 48 40.21 55.58 18.59
C GLY A 48 39.71 54.75 17.41
N LEU A 49 40.11 55.10 16.19
CA LEU A 49 39.75 54.33 14.98
C LEU A 49 40.35 52.92 15.03
N ALA A 50 41.62 52.79 15.42
CA ALA A 50 42.28 51.49 15.58
C ALA A 50 41.61 50.61 16.65
N ALA A 51 41.01 51.21 17.68
CA ALA A 51 40.25 50.48 18.70
C ALA A 51 38.90 49.96 18.15
N PHE A 52 38.26 50.69 17.22
CA PHE A 52 36.96 50.33 16.65
C PHE A 52 37.05 49.21 15.61
N PHE A 53 38.15 49.12 14.86
CA PHE A 53 38.37 48.08 13.85
C PHE A 53 38.63 46.68 14.40
N LYS A 54 38.67 46.49 15.72
CA LYS A 54 38.92 45.17 16.34
C LYS A 54 37.71 44.70 17.15
N PRO A 55 36.63 44.24 16.50
CA PRO A 55 35.54 43.58 17.21
C PRO A 55 36.11 42.33 17.92
N PRO A 56 35.84 42.13 19.21
CA PRO A 56 36.20 40.89 19.88
C PRO A 56 35.11 39.86 19.57
N LEU A 57 35.13 39.27 18.38
CA LEU A 57 34.59 37.92 18.25
C LEU A 57 35.59 37.01 18.98
N SER A 58 35.23 36.59 20.18
CA SER A 58 36.04 35.63 20.92
C SER A 58 36.04 34.32 20.13
N ARG A 59 37.15 33.57 20.14
CA ARG A 59 37.17 32.23 19.54
C ARG A 59 36.06 31.33 20.08
N ASN A 60 35.65 31.57 21.32
CA ASN A 60 34.52 30.88 21.96
C ASN A 60 33.18 31.21 21.29
N ASP A 61 32.97 32.43 20.80
CA ASP A 61 31.71 32.82 20.13
C ASP A 61 31.60 32.12 18.78
N ILE A 62 32.72 32.00 18.05
CA ILE A 62 32.80 31.29 16.77
C ILE A 62 32.55 29.79 17.00
N GLN A 63 33.19 29.18 17.99
CA GLN A 63 32.98 27.77 18.34
C GLN A 63 31.53 27.50 18.75
N ASN A 64 30.91 28.40 19.53
CA ASN A 64 29.51 28.26 19.92
C ASN A 64 28.57 28.33 18.71
N ILE A 65 28.83 29.23 17.76
CA ILE A 65 28.04 29.32 16.51
C ILE A 65 28.21 28.06 15.66
N GLU A 66 29.42 27.53 15.53
CA GLU A 66 29.69 26.28 14.82
C GLU A 66 28.96 25.11 15.47
N ILE A 67 29.04 24.96 16.81
CA ILE A 67 28.33 23.92 17.55
C ILE A 67 26.81 24.07 17.41
N GLU A 68 26.27 25.29 17.46
CA GLU A 68 24.84 25.54 17.30
C GLU A 68 24.38 25.19 15.88
N SER A 69 25.16 25.54 14.85
CA SER A 69 24.85 25.18 13.47
C SER A 69 24.89 23.67 13.25
N LEU A 70 25.89 22.96 13.80
CA LEU A 70 25.96 21.51 13.76
C LEU A 70 24.76 20.88 14.49
N ARG A 71 24.36 21.45 15.64
CA ARG A 71 23.18 20.99 16.37
C ARG A 71 21.90 21.15 15.54
N LYS A 72 21.71 22.28 14.85
CA LYS A 72 20.58 22.49 13.93
C LYS A 72 20.59 21.52 12.76
N VAL A 73 21.76 21.21 12.21
CA VAL A 73 21.90 20.21 11.13
C VAL A 73 21.53 18.81 11.65
N VAL A 74 21.95 18.44 12.86
CA VAL A 74 21.58 17.16 13.48
C VAL A 74 20.08 17.10 13.74
N GLU A 75 19.48 18.15 14.30
CA GLU A 75 18.04 18.23 14.56
C GLU A 75 17.22 18.15 13.27
N ALA A 76 17.62 18.87 12.22
CA ALA A 76 17.00 18.76 10.90
C ALA A 76 17.15 17.35 10.31
N SER A 77 18.29 16.69 10.51
CA SER A 77 18.52 15.32 10.04
C SER A 77 17.64 14.32 10.78
N GLU A 78 17.45 14.48 12.10
CA GLU A 78 16.53 13.67 12.89
C GLU A 78 15.07 13.90 12.45
N GLU A 79 14.68 15.14 12.16
CA GLU A 79 13.35 15.47 11.66
C GLU A 79 13.10 14.84 10.28
N ILE A 80 14.06 14.94 9.35
CA ILE A 80 13.99 14.28 8.04
C ILE A 80 13.82 12.77 8.22
N LYS A 81 14.61 12.14 9.08
CA LYS A 81 14.50 10.71 9.33
C LYS A 81 13.11 10.32 9.87
N ARG A 82 12.55 11.09 10.80
CA ARG A 82 11.19 10.88 11.31
C ARG A 82 10.14 11.02 10.21
N LEU A 83 10.28 12.01 9.33
CA LEU A 83 9.38 12.21 8.20
C LEU A 83 9.49 11.07 7.18
N GLU A 84 10.70 10.58 6.89
CA GLU A 84 10.91 9.42 6.03
C GLU A 84 10.29 8.15 6.62
N GLU A 85 10.47 7.89 7.91
CA GLU A 85 9.84 6.76 8.61
C GLU A 85 8.31 6.87 8.59
N ALA A 86 7.77 8.05 8.86
CA ALA A 86 6.32 8.31 8.78
C ALA A 86 5.79 8.15 7.36
N GLN A 87 6.51 8.62 6.35
CA GLN A 87 6.15 8.46 4.94
C GLN A 87 6.16 6.99 4.53
N SER A 88 7.19 6.25 4.93
CA SER A 88 7.29 4.80 4.66
C SER A 88 6.11 4.03 5.29
N ALA A 89 5.76 4.37 6.54
CA ALA A 89 4.60 3.78 7.21
C ALA A 89 3.27 4.15 6.54
N GLN A 90 3.12 5.38 6.04
CA GLN A 90 1.93 5.77 5.29
C GLN A 90 1.83 5.05 3.93
N ILE A 91 2.95 4.88 3.23
CA ILE A 91 2.99 4.15 1.95
C ILE A 91 2.59 2.68 2.15
N SER A 92 3.08 2.03 3.22
CA SER A 92 2.71 0.64 3.49
C SER A 92 1.23 0.49 3.86
N GLN A 93 0.69 1.41 4.67
CA GLN A 93 -0.75 1.46 4.97
C GLN A 93 -1.58 1.70 3.70
N LEU A 94 -1.10 2.55 2.79
CA LEU A 94 -1.80 2.83 1.54
C LEU A 94 -1.81 1.61 0.61
N ASP A 95 -0.72 0.84 0.53
CA ASP A 95 -0.68 -0.42 -0.23
C ASP A 95 -1.64 -1.46 0.36
N GLU A 96 -1.70 -1.57 1.69
CA GLU A 96 -2.65 -2.47 2.36
C GLU A 96 -4.11 -2.07 2.08
N LEU A 97 -4.44 -0.79 2.21
CA LEU A 97 -5.78 -0.28 1.88
C LEU A 97 -6.13 -0.50 0.41
N GLN A 98 -5.17 -0.38 -0.51
CA GLN A 98 -5.40 -0.68 -1.92
C GLN A 98 -5.69 -2.17 -2.17
N LYS A 99 -5.01 -3.07 -1.47
CA LYS A 99 -5.30 -4.51 -1.53
C LYS A 99 -6.71 -4.81 -1.02
N GLN A 100 -7.06 -4.28 0.17
CA GLN A 100 -8.40 -4.43 0.75
C GLN A 100 -9.50 -3.88 -0.18
N ARG A 101 -9.27 -2.72 -0.80
CA ARG A 101 -10.21 -2.16 -1.78
C ARG A 101 -10.43 -3.09 -2.97
N LYS A 102 -9.36 -3.65 -3.55
CA LYS A 102 -9.46 -4.59 -4.69
C LYS A 102 -10.19 -5.87 -4.31
N GLU A 103 -9.93 -6.41 -3.11
CA GLU A 103 -10.63 -7.58 -2.60
C GLU A 103 -12.13 -7.30 -2.42
N MET A 104 -12.48 -6.14 -1.85
CA MET A 104 -13.86 -5.71 -1.68
C MET A 104 -14.57 -5.53 -3.02
N GLU A 105 -13.93 -4.91 -4.01
CA GLU A 105 -14.48 -4.76 -5.37
C GLU A 105 -14.77 -6.12 -6.01
N LEU A 106 -13.85 -7.08 -5.83
CA LEU A 106 -14.01 -8.45 -6.33
C LEU A 106 -15.16 -9.17 -5.63
N LEU A 107 -15.31 -9.01 -4.32
CA LEU A 107 -16.44 -9.57 -3.56
C LEU A 107 -17.78 -8.96 -4.01
N VAL A 108 -17.84 -7.64 -4.17
CA VAL A 108 -19.04 -6.95 -4.67
C VAL A 108 -19.42 -7.44 -6.07
N ARG A 109 -18.44 -7.62 -6.96
CA ARG A 109 -18.66 -8.18 -8.30
C ARG A 109 -19.17 -9.62 -8.26
N LYS A 110 -18.65 -10.44 -7.34
CA LYS A 110 -19.15 -11.81 -7.14
C LYS A 110 -20.58 -11.81 -6.62
N ALA A 111 -20.89 -10.96 -5.66
CA ALA A 111 -22.23 -10.84 -5.09
C ALA A 111 -23.25 -10.37 -6.14
N SER A 112 -22.91 -9.35 -6.94
CA SER A 112 -23.79 -8.87 -8.01
C SER A 112 -24.03 -9.92 -9.08
N MET A 113 -22.99 -10.65 -9.49
CA MET A 113 -23.13 -11.76 -10.43
C MET A 113 -23.98 -12.89 -9.85
N SER A 114 -23.80 -13.22 -8.56
CA SER A 114 -24.61 -14.24 -7.90
C SER A 114 -26.09 -13.86 -7.89
N LEU A 115 -26.42 -12.61 -7.53
CA LEU A 115 -27.79 -12.11 -7.58
C LEU A 115 -28.38 -12.16 -9.00
N PHE A 116 -27.59 -11.77 -10.00
CA PHE A 116 -28.00 -11.82 -11.39
C PHE A 116 -28.30 -13.26 -11.85
N LEU A 117 -27.43 -14.22 -11.52
CA LEU A 117 -27.63 -15.63 -11.84
C LEU A 117 -28.82 -16.25 -11.10
N GLN A 118 -29.05 -15.84 -9.84
CA GLN A 118 -30.24 -16.25 -9.09
C GLN A 118 -31.52 -15.75 -9.76
N GLU A 119 -31.53 -14.52 -10.26
CA GLU A 119 -32.70 -13.97 -10.96
C GLU A 119 -32.94 -14.67 -12.30
N GLN A 120 -31.88 -14.94 -13.08
CA GLN A 120 -31.99 -15.76 -14.29
C GLN A 120 -32.53 -17.16 -13.99
N ARG A 121 -32.01 -17.81 -12.94
CA ARG A 121 -32.51 -19.13 -12.52
C ARG A 121 -34.00 -19.07 -12.20
N LYS A 122 -34.45 -18.07 -11.44
CA LYS A 122 -35.88 -17.89 -11.13
C LYS A 122 -36.71 -17.69 -12.39
N TYR A 123 -36.22 -16.89 -13.32
CA TYR A 123 -36.88 -16.66 -14.61
C TYR A 123 -37.04 -17.98 -15.39
N TYR A 124 -35.95 -18.73 -15.58
CA TYR A 124 -35.99 -20.00 -16.30
C TYR A 124 -36.85 -21.06 -15.59
N VAL A 125 -36.80 -21.14 -14.26
CA VAL A 125 -37.68 -22.04 -13.49
C VAL A 125 -39.15 -21.68 -13.72
N ARG A 126 -39.49 -20.38 -13.73
CA ARG A 126 -40.85 -19.93 -14.01
C ARG A 126 -41.27 -20.29 -15.44
N GLN A 127 -40.37 -20.13 -16.40
CA GLN A 127 -40.62 -20.47 -17.80
C GLN A 127 -40.81 -21.98 -17.98
N ILE A 128 -39.95 -22.81 -17.38
CA ILE A 128 -40.08 -24.27 -17.41
C ILE A 128 -41.39 -24.70 -16.77
N ARG A 129 -41.73 -24.16 -15.59
CA ARG A 129 -43.03 -24.43 -14.96
C ARG A 129 -44.19 -24.05 -15.87
N SER A 130 -44.14 -22.89 -16.52
CA SER A 130 -45.20 -22.50 -17.46
C SER A 130 -45.33 -23.45 -18.65
N TYR A 131 -44.23 -24.07 -19.11
CA TYR A 131 -44.30 -25.10 -20.16
C TYR A 131 -44.84 -26.44 -19.66
N ILE A 132 -44.49 -26.82 -18.43
CA ILE A 132 -45.08 -28.01 -17.76
C ILE A 132 -46.58 -27.80 -17.56
N ASP A 133 -46.99 -26.64 -17.05
CA ASP A 133 -48.39 -26.33 -16.77
C ASP A 133 -49.22 -26.14 -18.06
N ALA A 134 -48.61 -25.75 -19.18
CA ALA A 134 -49.28 -25.60 -20.46
C ALA A 134 -49.43 -26.93 -21.24
N SER A 135 -48.71 -27.98 -20.84
CA SER A 135 -48.79 -29.30 -21.46
C SER A 135 -49.26 -30.32 -20.44
N ASP A 136 -50.56 -30.60 -20.45
CA ASP A 136 -51.18 -31.59 -19.56
C ASP A 136 -50.50 -32.96 -19.68
N GLU A 137 -50.08 -33.35 -20.90
CA GLU A 137 -49.33 -34.59 -21.14
C GLU A 137 -47.96 -34.58 -20.45
N LEU A 138 -47.23 -33.46 -20.48
CA LEU A 138 -45.91 -33.37 -19.84
C LEU A 138 -46.04 -33.47 -18.32
N SER A 139 -47.05 -32.81 -17.74
CA SER A 139 -47.37 -32.89 -16.30
C SER A 139 -47.76 -34.31 -15.87
N GLU A 140 -48.62 -34.98 -16.65
CA GLU A 140 -49.04 -36.36 -16.38
C GLU A 140 -47.86 -37.34 -16.44
N ARG A 141 -46.97 -37.21 -17.44
CA ARG A 141 -45.76 -38.02 -17.55
C ARG A 141 -44.79 -37.77 -16.40
N LEU A 142 -44.64 -36.53 -15.95
CA LEU A 142 -43.75 -36.16 -14.85
C LEU A 142 -44.26 -36.70 -13.51
N ASN A 143 -45.58 -36.67 -13.28
CA ASN A 143 -46.20 -37.31 -12.11
C ASN A 143 -46.08 -38.83 -12.17
N SER A 144 -46.31 -39.44 -13.33
CA SER A 144 -46.13 -40.88 -13.52
C SER A 144 -44.69 -41.32 -13.27
N LEU A 145 -43.70 -40.49 -13.64
CA LEU A 145 -42.29 -40.74 -13.36
C LEU A 145 -41.99 -40.64 -11.86
N ALA A 146 -42.52 -39.62 -11.18
CA ALA A 146 -42.38 -39.47 -9.73
C ALA A 146 -42.97 -40.66 -8.95
N ASP A 147 -44.11 -41.20 -9.39
CA ASP A 147 -44.71 -42.41 -8.82
C ASP A 147 -43.84 -43.66 -9.04
N ILE A 148 -43.14 -43.74 -10.18
CA ILE A 148 -42.19 -44.82 -10.46
C ILE A 148 -40.94 -44.68 -9.58
N ASP A 149 -40.41 -43.46 -9.43
CA ASP A 149 -39.24 -43.20 -8.59
C ASP A 149 -39.52 -43.55 -7.11
N GLN A 150 -40.70 -43.19 -6.58
CA GLN A 150 -41.10 -43.62 -5.23
C GLN A 150 -41.20 -45.14 -5.10
N LYS A 151 -41.71 -45.82 -6.13
CA LYS A 151 -41.75 -47.30 -6.13
C LYS A 151 -40.35 -47.89 -6.19
N LEU A 152 -39.44 -47.30 -6.97
CA LEU A 152 -38.05 -47.73 -7.04
C LEU A 152 -37.33 -47.51 -5.71
N GLU A 153 -37.49 -46.36 -5.07
CA GLU A 153 -36.88 -46.07 -3.76
C GLU A 153 -37.41 -47.03 -2.68
N ALA A 154 -38.72 -47.28 -2.65
CA ALA A 154 -39.31 -48.28 -1.75
C ALA A 154 -38.80 -49.70 -2.01
N LEU A 155 -38.59 -50.06 -3.29
CA LEU A 155 -38.06 -51.35 -3.69
C LEU A 155 -36.56 -51.48 -3.37
N GLU A 156 -35.78 -50.42 -3.55
CA GLU A 156 -34.37 -50.36 -3.16
C GLU A 156 -34.21 -50.50 -1.65
N GLU A 157 -35.07 -49.84 -0.85
CA GLU A 157 -35.10 -50.04 0.59
C GLU A 157 -35.50 -51.47 1.00
N GLU A 158 -36.45 -52.09 0.29
CA GLU A 158 -36.86 -53.48 0.53
C GLU A 158 -35.74 -54.47 0.17
N ILE A 159 -35.06 -54.23 -0.95
CA ILE A 159 -33.87 -54.96 -1.39
C ILE A 159 -32.74 -54.79 -0.37
N GLU A 160 -32.43 -53.59 0.11
CA GLU A 160 -31.39 -53.42 1.13
C GLU A 160 -31.70 -54.09 2.47
N LYS A 161 -32.98 -54.31 2.80
CA LYS A 161 -33.41 -55.02 4.01
C LYS A 161 -33.44 -56.55 3.85
N ASP A 162 -33.32 -57.09 2.64
CA ASP A 162 -33.35 -58.55 2.40
C ASP A 162 -32.02 -59.22 2.80
N PRO A 163 -32.05 -60.29 3.63
CA PRO A 163 -30.86 -60.99 4.12
C PRO A 163 -29.93 -61.57 3.03
N HIS A 164 -30.42 -61.77 1.81
CA HIS A 164 -29.68 -62.40 0.71
C HIS A 164 -29.18 -61.40 -0.33
N VAL A 165 -29.46 -60.11 -0.17
CA VAL A 165 -29.13 -59.11 -1.20
C VAL A 165 -27.64 -58.87 -1.37
N GLU A 166 -26.82 -59.05 -0.33
CA GLU A 166 -25.37 -59.06 -0.51
C GLU A 166 -24.88 -60.24 -1.36
N GLN A 167 -25.51 -61.42 -1.23
CA GLN A 167 -25.16 -62.59 -2.03
C GLN A 167 -25.59 -62.40 -3.49
N LEU A 168 -26.78 -61.84 -3.71
CA LEU A 168 -27.29 -61.52 -5.04
C LEU A 168 -26.48 -60.41 -5.73
N LYS A 169 -26.13 -59.33 -5.02
CA LYS A 169 -25.23 -58.27 -5.54
C LYS A 169 -23.88 -58.85 -5.97
N ARG A 170 -23.26 -59.72 -5.16
CA ARG A 170 -22.00 -60.41 -5.54
C ARG A 170 -22.14 -61.29 -6.79
N VAL A 171 -23.22 -62.06 -6.91
CA VAL A 171 -23.46 -62.90 -8.10
C VAL A 171 -23.72 -62.07 -9.36
N ILE A 172 -24.39 -60.92 -9.22
CA ILE A 172 -24.62 -59.97 -10.32
C ILE A 172 -23.31 -59.27 -10.73
N ASP A 173 -22.47 -58.88 -9.77
CA ASP A 173 -21.16 -58.30 -10.06
C ASP A 173 -20.21 -59.31 -10.75
N ASP A 174 -20.18 -60.55 -10.28
CA ASP A 174 -19.37 -61.63 -10.90
C ASP A 174 -19.84 -61.98 -12.32
N SER A 175 -21.16 -61.90 -12.59
CA SER A 175 -21.73 -62.19 -13.91
C SER A 175 -21.69 -61.00 -14.88
N SER A 176 -21.79 -59.77 -14.39
CA SER A 176 -21.65 -58.56 -15.20
C SER A 176 -20.21 -58.32 -15.66
N PHE A 177 -19.20 -58.70 -14.86
CA PHE A 177 -17.80 -58.67 -15.28
C PHE A 177 -17.50 -59.70 -16.38
N THR A 178 -18.19 -60.84 -16.37
CA THR A 178 -17.97 -61.93 -17.33
C THR A 178 -18.62 -61.67 -18.71
N SER A 179 -19.68 -60.86 -18.79
CA SER A 179 -20.41 -60.64 -20.06
C SER A 179 -19.86 -59.53 -20.97
N LEU A 180 -19.06 -58.59 -20.45
CA LEU A 180 -18.48 -57.48 -21.23
C LEU A 180 -17.01 -57.69 -21.66
N SER A 181 -16.23 -58.51 -20.94
CA SER A 181 -14.80 -58.73 -21.24
C SER A 181 -14.55 -59.73 -22.38
N ASP A 182 -15.50 -60.62 -22.67
CA ASP A 182 -15.32 -61.70 -23.66
C ASP A 182 -15.64 -61.27 -25.11
N TYR A 183 -16.29 -60.12 -25.31
CA TYR A 183 -16.50 -59.56 -26.66
C TYR A 183 -15.55 -58.40 -27.01
N SER A 184 -14.90 -57.76 -26.03
CA SER A 184 -13.99 -56.63 -26.29
C SER A 184 -12.55 -57.03 -26.65
N SER A 185 -12.14 -58.27 -26.39
CA SER A 185 -10.73 -58.68 -26.53
C SER A 185 -10.40 -59.43 -27.83
N LYS A 186 -11.40 -59.79 -28.64
CA LYS A 186 -11.17 -60.33 -30.01
C LYS A 186 -11.09 -59.21 -31.05
N SER A 187 -9.93 -58.56 -31.04
CA SER A 187 -9.23 -57.99 -32.20
C SER A 187 -10.00 -57.01 -33.11
N PHE A 188 -10.05 -55.74 -32.74
CA PHE A 188 -10.02 -54.68 -33.75
C PHE A 188 -8.57 -54.40 -34.15
N LYS A 189 -8.05 -55.23 -35.07
CA LYS A 189 -6.66 -55.16 -35.58
C LYS A 189 -6.41 -54.03 -36.58
N SER A 190 -7.40 -53.20 -36.89
CA SER A 190 -7.29 -52.17 -37.93
C SER A 190 -7.69 -50.79 -37.39
N PRO A 191 -6.88 -49.74 -37.63
CA PRO A 191 -7.22 -48.36 -37.23
C PRO A 191 -8.49 -47.84 -37.92
N MET A 192 -8.90 -48.45 -39.04
CA MET A 192 -10.11 -48.05 -39.78
C MET A 192 -11.40 -48.43 -39.04
N THR A 193 -11.44 -49.59 -38.39
CA THR A 193 -12.64 -50.02 -37.62
C THR A 193 -12.78 -49.21 -36.33
N LYS A 194 -11.66 -48.79 -35.73
CA LYS A 194 -11.66 -47.85 -34.61
C LYS A 194 -12.19 -46.46 -35.01
N ALA A 195 -11.80 -45.96 -36.18
CA ALA A 195 -12.29 -44.69 -36.72
C ALA A 195 -13.78 -44.76 -37.08
N MET A 196 -14.22 -45.88 -37.65
CA MET A 196 -15.63 -46.10 -38.01
C MET A 196 -16.52 -46.20 -36.77
N PHE A 197 -16.04 -46.85 -35.70
CA PHE A 197 -16.77 -46.91 -34.42
C PHE A 197 -16.87 -45.54 -33.74
N MET A 198 -15.79 -44.74 -33.77
CA MET A 198 -15.81 -43.37 -33.25
C MET A 198 -16.77 -42.48 -34.04
N LEU A 199 -16.80 -42.61 -35.38
CA LEU A 199 -17.74 -41.87 -36.22
C LEU A 199 -19.20 -42.27 -35.93
N MET A 200 -19.46 -43.55 -35.75
CA MET A 200 -20.80 -44.05 -35.42
C MET A 200 -21.27 -43.54 -34.06
N LYS A 201 -20.37 -43.49 -33.07
CA LYS A 201 -20.65 -42.89 -31.75
C LYS A 201 -20.95 -41.39 -31.83
N THR A 202 -20.19 -40.64 -32.64
CA THR A 202 -20.45 -39.20 -32.81
C THR A 202 -21.73 -38.90 -33.59
N LEU A 203 -22.14 -39.81 -34.49
CA LEU A 203 -23.42 -39.70 -35.20
C LEU A 203 -24.60 -40.00 -34.28
N ASP A 204 -24.46 -40.96 -33.38
CA ASP A 204 -25.47 -41.32 -32.37
C ASP A 204 -25.67 -40.18 -31.35
N GLU A 205 -24.58 -39.55 -30.90
CA GLU A 205 -24.62 -38.35 -30.04
C GLU A 205 -25.22 -37.13 -30.77
N MET A 206 -25.03 -36.99 -32.09
CA MET A 206 -25.67 -35.90 -32.85
C MET A 206 -27.15 -36.15 -33.13
N LEU A 207 -27.57 -37.40 -33.29
CA LEU A 207 -28.99 -37.76 -33.48
C LEU A 207 -29.79 -37.58 -32.18
N THR A 208 -29.18 -37.80 -31.02
CA THR A 208 -29.81 -37.56 -29.70
C THR A 208 -29.92 -36.08 -29.32
N ILE A 209 -29.19 -35.17 -29.97
CA ILE A 209 -29.29 -33.71 -29.76
C ILE A 209 -30.46 -33.09 -30.56
N LYS A 210 -31.13 -33.86 -31.42
CA LYS A 210 -32.23 -33.37 -32.27
C LYS A 210 -33.54 -34.13 -32.06
N ILE A 211 -33.99 -34.18 -30.80
CA ILE A 211 -35.39 -34.43 -30.40
C ILE A 211 -35.78 -33.35 -29.40
#